data_AF-A0AAD4HUM6-F1
#
_entry.id   AF-A0AAD4HUM6-F1
#
_cell.length_a   1.000
_cell.length_b   1.000
_cell.length_c   1.000
_cell.angle_alpha   90.00
_cell.angle_beta   90.00
_cell.angle_gamma   90.00
#
_symmetry.space_group_name_H-M   'P 1'
#
loop_
_entity.id
_entity.type
_entity.pdbx_description
1 polymer ?
#
loop_
_entity_poly.entity_id
_entity_poly.type
_entity_poly.pdbx_seq_one_letter_code
_entity_poly.pdbx_strand_id
1 'polypeptide(L)'
;MSFHNANTFSFAHPEVPRSLNGGTVWLASPDNRTLAGNSPRSAGFLEQSPPPTSEPLLDWDAFSTLMRAFEDRVVYGDYVNDLDETSQLPPLESRDTAESSLNERVDDSEQELQLAIVPIETATSACIPQRLYQPRGETEREKYVQAANLSLPILFCAEKSHELGVALEEILKNSRCLSDRDDPVFEGGGQFISVRLEWPGYPPWSYQLPTRDCRKIRGPITKAKLAKKLATCIRKFIEKMAIHRMEADSDPMWRISPRHIKFEDLILISLIHVSQGSWQPKLQLRRQMRGASSRA
;
A
#
# COMPACT_ATOMS: atom_id res chain seq x y z
N MET A 1 -49.99 -3.59 31.64
CA MET A 1 -49.88 -2.47 30.70
C MET A 1 -48.97 -2.90 29.58
N SER A 2 -49.54 -3.15 28.40
CA SER A 2 -48.84 -3.64 27.22
C SER A 2 -48.54 -2.46 26.30
N PHE A 3 -47.32 -2.40 25.75
CA PHE A 3 -47.01 -1.53 24.62
C PHE A 3 -46.47 -2.39 23.48
N HIS A 4 -47.22 -2.40 22.38
CA HIS A 4 -46.72 -2.71 21.04
C HIS A 4 -45.95 -1.50 20.52
N ASN A 5 -44.83 -1.73 19.82
CA ASN A 5 -44.71 -1.22 18.46
C ASN A 5 -43.56 -1.90 17.71
N ALA A 6 -43.91 -2.38 16.51
CA ALA A 6 -43.02 -2.81 15.46
C ALA A 6 -42.45 -1.59 14.72
N ASN A 7 -41.25 -1.71 14.16
CA ASN A 7 -40.91 -0.96 12.96
C ASN A 7 -40.02 -1.79 12.02
N THR A 8 -40.67 -2.14 10.92
CA THR A 8 -40.16 -2.74 9.69
C THR A 8 -39.29 -1.73 8.94
N PHE A 9 -38.08 -2.11 8.54
CA PHE A 9 -37.32 -1.35 7.54
C PHE A 9 -37.26 -2.15 6.23
N SER A 10 -37.85 -1.57 5.19
CA SER A 10 -37.90 -2.09 3.83
C SER A 10 -36.76 -1.49 3.01
N PHE A 11 -36.08 -2.33 2.23
CA PHE A 11 -35.05 -1.93 1.27
C PHE A 11 -35.69 -1.23 0.06
N ALA A 12 -35.12 -0.10 -0.36
CA ALA A 12 -35.42 0.55 -1.63
C ALA A 12 -34.17 0.49 -2.54
N HIS A 13 -34.33 -0.17 -3.68
CA HIS A 13 -33.38 -0.16 -4.81
C HIS A 13 -33.51 1.16 -5.59
N PRO A 14 -32.41 1.81 -5.99
CA PRO A 14 -32.47 2.83 -7.03
C PRO A 14 -32.27 2.20 -8.43
N GLU A 15 -33.18 2.60 -9.31
CA GLU A 15 -33.35 2.19 -10.70
C GLU A 15 -32.23 2.67 -11.63
N VAL A 16 -31.98 1.88 -12.68
CA VAL A 16 -31.06 2.17 -13.78
C VAL A 16 -31.78 3.04 -14.84
N PRO A 17 -31.24 4.19 -15.29
CA PRO A 17 -31.80 4.91 -16.41
C PRO A 17 -31.45 4.21 -17.74
N ARG A 18 -32.49 3.82 -18.49
CA ARG A 18 -32.42 3.38 -19.88
C ARG A 18 -32.10 4.57 -20.78
N SER A 19 -30.97 4.49 -21.49
CA SER A 19 -30.62 5.42 -22.58
C SER A 19 -31.46 5.12 -23.83
N LEU A 20 -32.17 6.14 -24.32
CA LEU A 20 -32.89 6.15 -25.59
C LEU A 20 -31.89 6.45 -26.72
N ASN A 21 -31.55 5.43 -27.52
CA ASN A 21 -30.85 5.61 -28.78
C ASN A 21 -31.83 6.15 -29.83
N GLY A 22 -31.69 7.44 -30.17
CA GLY A 22 -32.27 8.05 -31.36
C GLY A 22 -31.46 7.63 -32.59
N GLY A 23 -32.07 6.81 -33.45
CA GLY A 23 -31.53 6.46 -34.75
C GLY A 23 -31.72 7.59 -35.76
N THR A 24 -30.63 8.10 -36.31
CA THR A 24 -30.66 8.94 -37.52
C THR A 24 -30.51 8.04 -38.73
N VAL A 25 -31.60 7.92 -39.49
CA VAL A 25 -31.68 7.29 -40.81
C VAL A 25 -31.26 8.32 -41.86
N TRP A 26 -30.25 8.00 -42.67
CA TRP A 26 -30.00 8.69 -43.94
C TRP A 26 -30.40 7.77 -45.08
N LEU A 27 -31.41 8.19 -45.83
CA LEU A 27 -31.91 7.58 -47.07
C LEU A 27 -31.09 8.09 -48.27
N ALA A 28 -30.69 7.13 -49.13
CA ALA A 28 -30.59 7.10 -50.61
C ALA A 28 -30.07 8.37 -51.35
N SER A 29 -29.27 8.33 -52.41
CA SER A 29 -29.35 7.49 -53.63
C SER A 29 -28.21 7.94 -54.62
N PRO A 30 -28.16 7.59 -55.93
CA PRO A 30 -27.30 6.53 -56.47
C PRO A 30 -26.36 6.96 -57.63
N ASP A 31 -25.64 5.96 -58.16
CA ASP A 31 -25.11 5.79 -59.52
C ASP A 31 -24.25 6.88 -60.19
N ASN A 32 -23.00 6.53 -60.52
CA ASN A 32 -22.66 6.45 -61.95
C ASN A 32 -21.42 5.57 -62.22
N ARG A 33 -21.59 4.61 -63.13
CA ARG A 33 -20.54 3.86 -63.82
C ARG A 33 -20.17 4.63 -65.09
N THR A 34 -18.89 4.95 -65.30
CA THR A 34 -18.35 4.99 -66.67
C THR A 34 -16.86 4.62 -66.75
N LEU A 35 -16.63 3.61 -67.58
CA LEU A 35 -15.46 3.12 -68.31
C LEU A 35 -14.18 3.98 -68.45
N ALA A 36 -13.06 3.25 -68.32
CA ALA A 36 -11.87 3.18 -69.19
C ALA A 36 -11.15 4.45 -69.68
N GLY A 37 -9.83 4.51 -69.46
CA GLY A 37 -8.91 5.38 -70.19
C GLY A 37 -7.46 5.26 -69.72
N ASN A 38 -6.58 4.88 -70.64
CA ASN A 38 -5.15 4.63 -70.43
C ASN A 38 -4.28 5.90 -70.27
N SER A 39 -3.14 5.74 -69.57
CA SER A 39 -1.82 6.37 -69.85
C SER A 39 -1.56 7.81 -69.32
N PRO A 40 -0.31 8.33 -69.33
CA PRO A 40 0.77 8.04 -68.38
C PRO A 40 1.40 9.31 -67.75
N ARG A 41 2.30 9.11 -66.78
CA ARG A 41 3.32 10.08 -66.27
C ARG A 41 2.80 11.43 -65.75
N SER A 42 2.96 11.66 -64.45
CA SER A 42 3.71 12.83 -63.96
C SER A 42 4.04 12.71 -62.47
N ALA A 43 5.23 13.22 -62.15
CA ALA A 43 5.87 13.23 -60.85
C ALA A 43 5.03 13.98 -59.80
N GLY A 44 5.03 13.48 -58.56
CA GLY A 44 4.35 14.13 -57.46
C GLY A 44 4.76 13.53 -56.12
N PHE A 45 5.73 14.19 -55.50
CA PHE A 45 5.87 14.39 -54.06
C PHE A 45 5.84 13.16 -53.13
N LEU A 46 7.05 12.75 -52.72
CA LEU A 46 7.27 11.81 -51.62
C LEU A 46 7.03 12.55 -50.29
N GLU A 47 5.82 12.48 -49.74
CA GLU A 47 5.50 12.94 -48.40
C GLU A 47 6.11 11.95 -47.39
N GLN A 48 7.33 12.24 -46.94
CA GLN A 48 8.00 11.48 -45.90
C GLN A 48 7.25 11.69 -44.57
N SER A 49 6.57 10.65 -44.10
CA SER A 49 6.08 10.61 -42.73
C SER A 49 7.26 10.79 -41.76
N PRO A 50 7.13 11.65 -40.73
CA PRO A 50 8.16 11.78 -39.72
C PRO A 50 8.35 10.43 -39.00
N PRO A 51 9.59 10.04 -38.67
CA PRO A 51 9.83 8.82 -37.91
C PRO A 51 9.12 8.92 -36.55
N PRO A 52 8.66 7.79 -35.98
CA PRO A 52 8.06 7.79 -34.66
C PRO A 52 9.05 8.38 -33.66
N THR A 53 8.67 9.52 -33.09
CA THR A 53 9.40 10.17 -32.01
C THR A 53 9.58 9.15 -30.90
N SER A 54 10.81 8.66 -30.74
CA SER A 54 11.21 7.81 -29.63
C SER A 54 10.79 8.53 -28.35
N GLU A 55 9.79 7.98 -27.66
CA GLU A 55 9.37 8.47 -26.35
C GLU A 55 10.62 8.56 -25.45
N PRO A 56 10.82 9.67 -24.72
CA PRO A 56 11.93 9.76 -23.80
C PRO A 56 11.76 8.66 -22.76
N LEU A 57 12.63 7.65 -22.85
CA LEU A 57 12.80 6.62 -21.84
C LEU A 57 13.03 7.36 -20.52
N LEU A 58 12.04 7.32 -19.63
CA LEU A 58 12.15 7.92 -18.31
C LEU A 58 13.42 7.38 -17.65
N ASP A 59 14.40 8.27 -17.46
CA ASP A 59 15.68 7.98 -16.85
C ASP A 59 15.45 7.59 -15.39
N TRP A 60 15.35 6.29 -15.18
CA TRP A 60 15.21 5.68 -13.85
C TRP A 60 16.42 5.93 -12.97
N ASP A 61 17.59 6.20 -13.55
CA ASP A 61 18.79 6.55 -12.78
C ASP A 61 18.72 7.99 -12.28
N ALA A 62 18.17 8.93 -13.05
CA ALA A 62 17.88 10.28 -12.56
C ALA A 62 16.83 10.27 -11.44
N PHE A 63 15.75 9.48 -11.57
CA PHE A 63 14.77 9.31 -10.50
C PHE A 63 15.37 8.64 -9.26
N SER A 64 16.21 7.61 -9.44
CA SER A 64 16.92 6.94 -8.35
C SER A 64 17.96 7.84 -7.68
N THR A 65 18.60 8.73 -8.43
CA THR A 65 19.53 9.74 -7.91
C THR A 65 18.79 10.81 -7.09
N LEU A 66 17.61 11.25 -7.56
CA LEU A 66 16.77 12.19 -6.83
C LEU A 66 16.22 11.55 -5.54
N MET A 67 15.89 10.26 -5.58
CA MET A 67 15.50 9.50 -4.38
C MET A 67 16.68 9.22 -3.43
N ARG A 68 17.90 8.96 -3.94
CA ARG A 68 19.12 8.85 -3.10
C ARG A 68 19.46 10.17 -2.42
N ALA A 69 19.34 11.29 -3.14
CA ALA A 69 19.53 12.63 -2.58
C ALA A 69 18.47 12.99 -1.52
N PHE A 70 17.30 12.37 -1.59
CA PHE A 70 16.26 12.47 -0.56
C PHE A 70 16.52 11.51 0.62
N GLU A 71 17.04 10.31 0.35
CA GLU A 71 17.45 9.30 1.34
C GLU A 71 18.63 9.79 2.22
N ASP A 72 19.61 10.51 1.66
CA ASP A 72 20.73 11.11 2.42
C ASP A 72 20.30 12.26 3.34
N ARG A 73 19.07 12.76 3.18
CA ARG A 73 18.49 13.82 4.02
C ARG A 73 17.61 13.29 5.15
N VAL A 74 17.28 11.99 5.13
CA VAL A 74 16.66 11.30 6.27
C VAL A 74 17.79 10.76 7.14
N VAL A 75 18.49 11.70 7.79
CA VAL A 75 19.34 11.39 8.95
C VAL A 75 18.40 10.76 9.98
N TYR A 76 18.51 9.44 10.17
CA TYR A 76 18.04 8.83 11.40
C TYR A 76 18.82 9.53 12.50
N GLY A 77 18.15 10.36 13.29
CA GLY A 77 18.75 10.93 14.48
C GLY A 77 19.25 9.77 15.33
N ASP A 78 20.56 9.69 15.51
CA ASP A 78 21.17 8.94 16.59
C ASP A 78 20.51 9.43 17.87
N TYR A 79 19.55 8.65 18.39
CA TYR A 79 19.09 8.80 19.75
C TYR A 79 20.19 8.21 20.64
N VAL A 80 21.21 9.03 20.88
CA VAL A 80 22.16 8.84 21.96
C VAL A 80 21.36 8.97 23.25
N ASN A 81 21.26 7.89 24.00
CA ASN A 81 20.78 7.89 25.38
C ASN A 81 21.81 8.63 26.24
N ASP A 82 21.77 9.95 26.26
CA ASP A 82 22.36 10.77 27.33
C ASP A 82 21.26 11.04 28.37
N LEU A 83 21.06 10.05 29.24
CA LEU A 83 20.29 10.20 30.47
C LEU A 83 21.15 9.67 31.61
N ASP A 84 22.20 10.43 31.91
CA ASP A 84 22.93 10.36 33.16
C ASP A 84 23.36 11.77 33.54
N GLU A 85 22.49 12.53 34.21
CA GLU A 85 22.94 13.53 35.19
C GLU A 85 21.82 13.96 36.15
N THR A 86 21.80 13.27 37.28
CA THR A 86 21.71 13.81 38.64
C THR A 86 21.06 15.20 38.80
N SER A 87 19.84 15.22 39.32
CA SER A 87 19.33 16.39 40.05
C SER A 87 18.57 15.92 41.29
N GLN A 88 19.23 16.10 42.44
CA GLN A 88 18.64 15.95 43.77
C GLN A 88 17.50 16.96 43.94
N LEU A 89 16.31 16.49 44.28
CA LEU A 89 15.18 17.31 44.71
C LEU A 89 14.98 17.19 46.24
N PRO A 90 14.54 18.28 46.90
CA PRO A 90 14.33 18.31 48.35
C PRO A 90 13.04 17.57 48.77
N PRO A 91 12.87 17.25 50.07
CA PRO A 91 11.73 16.50 50.58
C PRO A 91 10.49 17.39 50.62
N LEU A 92 9.41 16.95 49.98
CA LEU A 92 8.10 17.60 50.03
C LEU A 92 7.20 16.90 51.05
N GLU A 93 6.65 17.71 51.96
CA GLU A 93 5.68 17.35 52.97
C GLU A 93 4.36 16.86 52.36
N SER A 94 3.80 15.89 53.06
CA SER A 94 2.54 15.19 52.86
C SER A 94 1.33 16.11 52.70
N ARG A 95 0.62 15.94 51.58
CA ARG A 95 -0.73 16.46 51.39
C ARG A 95 -1.62 15.37 50.81
N ASP A 96 -2.36 14.71 51.70
CA ASP A 96 -3.46 13.83 51.37
C ASP A 96 -4.58 14.64 50.71
N THR A 97 -4.95 14.33 49.47
CA THR A 97 -6.26 14.70 48.93
C THR A 97 -6.72 13.64 47.95
N ALA A 98 -7.91 13.10 48.22
CA ALA A 98 -8.57 12.05 47.49
C ALA A 98 -9.04 12.54 46.11
N GLU A 99 -8.45 11.97 45.05
CA GLU A 99 -9.04 11.94 43.70
C GLU A 99 -8.75 10.56 43.10
N SER A 100 -9.60 9.59 43.43
CA SER A 100 -9.65 8.27 42.81
C SER A 100 -11.08 8.08 42.31
N SER A 101 -11.29 8.24 41.00
CA SER A 101 -12.39 7.67 40.21
C SER A 101 -12.61 8.50 38.95
N LEU A 102 -11.75 8.41 37.92
CA LEU A 102 -12.08 8.90 36.56
C LEU A 102 -11.12 8.40 35.46
N ASN A 103 -10.59 7.17 35.54
CA ASN A 103 -9.61 6.65 34.55
C ASN A 103 -9.99 5.32 33.87
N GLU A 104 -11.27 5.00 33.73
CA GLU A 104 -11.70 3.68 33.22
C GLU A 104 -12.65 3.75 32.02
N ARG A 105 -12.31 4.53 30.98
CA ARG A 105 -13.14 4.67 29.76
C ARG A 105 -12.41 4.78 28.42
N VAL A 106 -11.13 4.44 28.34
CA VAL A 106 -10.37 4.51 27.08
C VAL A 106 -9.81 3.12 26.75
N ASP A 107 -10.61 2.28 26.09
CA ASP A 107 -10.08 1.07 25.42
C ASP A 107 -11.01 0.52 24.31
N ASP A 108 -12.29 0.93 24.26
CA ASP A 108 -13.24 0.37 23.27
C ASP A 108 -13.02 0.87 21.83
N SER A 109 -12.38 2.02 21.61
CA SER A 109 -12.20 2.61 20.27
C SER A 109 -11.07 1.96 19.46
N GLU A 110 -10.08 1.37 20.12
CA GLU A 110 -9.00 0.65 19.42
C GLU A 110 -9.48 -0.68 18.83
N GLN A 111 -10.54 -1.27 19.38
CA GLN A 111 -11.09 -2.55 18.89
C GLN A 111 -11.76 -2.41 17.51
N GLU A 112 -12.35 -1.26 17.18
CA GLU A 112 -13.12 -1.10 15.93
C GLU A 112 -12.24 -1.00 14.67
N LEU A 113 -11.05 -0.41 14.79
CA LEU A 113 -10.05 -0.41 13.70
C LEU A 113 -9.37 -1.78 13.51
N GLN A 114 -9.37 -2.62 14.54
CA GLN A 114 -8.91 -4.02 14.43
C GLN A 114 -9.95 -4.90 13.71
N LEU A 115 -11.24 -4.59 13.78
CA LEU A 115 -12.31 -5.41 13.21
C LEU A 115 -12.39 -5.38 11.67
N ALA A 116 -11.84 -4.36 11.01
CA ALA A 116 -11.73 -4.33 9.55
C ALA A 116 -10.51 -5.13 9.02
N ILE A 117 -9.61 -5.58 9.91
CA ILE A 117 -8.60 -6.58 9.55
C ILE A 117 -9.34 -7.92 9.48
N VAL A 118 -10.00 -8.16 8.33
CA VAL A 118 -10.57 -9.46 8.03
C VAL A 118 -9.53 -10.51 8.42
N PRO A 119 -9.86 -11.45 9.33
CA PRO A 119 -9.01 -12.60 9.60
C PRO A 119 -8.95 -13.36 8.28
N ILE A 120 -7.93 -13.03 7.48
CA ILE A 120 -7.58 -13.79 6.29
C ILE A 120 -6.96 -15.05 6.87
N GLU A 121 -7.83 -15.98 7.27
CA GLU A 121 -7.46 -17.34 7.60
C GLU A 121 -7.08 -18.06 6.30
N THR A 122 -5.95 -17.65 5.72
CA THR A 122 -5.29 -18.46 4.71
C THR A 122 -4.69 -19.65 5.45
N ALA A 123 -5.44 -20.75 5.47
CA ALA A 123 -5.26 -21.94 6.30
C ALA A 123 -3.90 -22.65 6.21
N THR A 124 -2.91 -22.10 5.50
CA THR A 124 -1.67 -22.80 5.20
C THR A 124 -0.40 -21.95 5.32
N SER A 125 -0.42 -20.62 5.49
CA SER A 125 0.86 -19.88 5.52
C SER A 125 0.91 -18.80 6.59
N ALA A 126 1.98 -18.82 7.38
CA ALA A 126 2.19 -17.91 8.50
C ALA A 126 2.35 -16.47 8.01
N CYS A 127 1.42 -15.59 8.41
CA CYS A 127 1.60 -14.15 8.29
C CYS A 127 2.75 -13.70 9.20
N ILE A 128 3.53 -12.72 8.75
CA ILE A 128 4.58 -12.13 9.59
C ILE A 128 3.89 -11.25 10.66
N PRO A 129 4.13 -11.49 11.96
CA PRO A 129 3.42 -10.80 13.04
C PRO A 129 3.99 -9.40 13.23
N GLN A 130 3.55 -8.45 12.41
CA GLN A 130 3.94 -7.06 12.56
C GLN A 130 3.02 -6.36 13.56
N ARG A 131 3.60 -5.57 14.48
CA ARG A 131 2.82 -4.65 15.31
C ARG A 131 2.21 -3.58 14.40
N LEU A 132 0.97 -3.18 14.66
CA LEU A 132 0.37 -2.08 13.91
C LEU A 132 1.06 -0.78 14.32
N TYR A 133 1.53 0.00 13.36
CA TYR A 133 2.13 1.31 13.65
C TYR A 133 1.10 2.21 14.33
N GLN A 134 1.51 2.85 15.42
CA GLN A 134 0.74 3.89 16.10
C GLN A 134 1.60 5.15 16.28
N PRO A 135 1.04 6.36 16.04
CA PRO A 135 1.68 7.60 16.47
C PRO A 135 1.96 7.59 17.98
N ARG A 136 3.08 8.18 18.42
CA ARG A 136 3.52 8.08 19.83
C ARG A 136 2.72 8.97 20.77
N GLY A 137 2.30 10.14 20.31
CA GLY A 137 1.56 11.10 21.14
C GLY A 137 0.05 10.86 21.11
N GLU A 138 -0.62 11.05 22.25
CA GLU A 138 -2.09 10.95 22.32
C GLU A 138 -2.80 11.92 21.37
N THR A 139 -2.39 13.19 21.38
CA THR A 139 -2.89 14.21 20.44
C THR A 139 -2.64 13.82 18.97
N GLU A 140 -1.53 13.13 18.68
CA GLU A 140 -1.25 12.65 17.33
C GLU A 140 -2.13 11.46 16.96
N ARG A 141 -2.39 10.53 17.88
CA ARG A 141 -3.32 9.42 17.65
C ARG A 141 -4.74 9.92 17.42
N GLU A 142 -5.21 10.86 18.23
CA GLU A 142 -6.51 11.48 18.05
C GLU A 142 -6.61 12.11 16.64
N LYS A 143 -5.62 12.91 16.26
CA LYS A 143 -5.61 13.59 14.96
C LYS A 143 -5.46 12.67 13.76
N TYR A 144 -4.52 11.72 13.82
CA TYR A 144 -4.09 10.94 12.65
C TYR A 144 -4.69 9.54 12.57
N VAL A 145 -5.36 9.07 13.61
CA VAL A 145 -6.00 7.75 13.64
C VAL A 145 -7.50 7.91 13.89
N GLN A 146 -7.90 8.52 15.00
CA GLN A 146 -9.32 8.56 15.42
C GLN A 146 -10.15 9.55 14.58
N ALA A 147 -9.64 10.75 14.35
CA ALA A 147 -10.30 11.78 13.53
C ALA A 147 -10.01 11.60 12.03
N ALA A 148 -9.15 10.65 11.66
CA ALA A 148 -8.75 10.43 10.28
C ALA A 148 -9.72 9.48 9.57
N ASN A 149 -10.11 9.86 8.34
CA ASN A 149 -10.85 8.97 7.45
C ASN A 149 -9.89 7.95 6.84
N LEU A 150 -9.66 6.85 7.56
CA LEU A 150 -8.82 5.75 7.08
C LEU A 150 -9.49 5.03 5.91
N SER A 151 -8.68 4.67 4.92
CA SER A 151 -9.16 4.00 3.71
C SER A 151 -9.17 2.49 3.92
N LEU A 152 -10.02 1.79 3.17
CA LEU A 152 -10.01 0.33 3.16
C LEU A 152 -8.63 -0.21 2.73
N PRO A 153 -8.23 -1.39 3.24
CA PRO A 153 -6.98 -2.02 2.80
C PRO A 153 -6.94 -2.27 1.30
N ILE A 154 -5.81 -1.98 0.67
CA ILE A 154 -5.57 -2.31 -0.73
C ILE A 154 -5.13 -3.77 -0.79
N LEU A 155 -5.98 -4.65 -1.31
CA LEU A 155 -5.70 -6.08 -1.45
C LEU A 155 -4.95 -6.37 -2.75
N PHE A 156 -3.91 -7.21 -2.70
CA PHE A 156 -3.20 -7.69 -3.88
C PHE A 156 -3.58 -9.14 -4.13
N CYS A 157 -4.15 -9.45 -5.29
CA CYS A 157 -4.55 -10.81 -5.67
C CYS A 157 -3.83 -11.22 -6.95
N ALA A 158 -3.48 -12.50 -7.05
CA ALA A 158 -2.89 -13.04 -8.26
C ALA A 158 -3.96 -13.24 -9.35
N GLU A 159 -3.71 -12.76 -10.57
CA GLU A 159 -4.67 -12.81 -11.69
C GLU A 159 -5.08 -14.24 -12.05
N LYS A 160 -4.15 -15.20 -11.96
CA LYS A 160 -4.36 -16.57 -12.42
C LYS A 160 -4.99 -17.51 -11.40
N SER A 161 -4.61 -17.36 -10.12
CA SER A 161 -5.06 -18.28 -9.08
C SER A 161 -6.26 -17.75 -8.30
N HIS A 162 -6.60 -16.46 -8.44
CA HIS A 162 -7.53 -15.75 -7.55
C HIS A 162 -7.16 -15.88 -6.07
N GLU A 163 -5.93 -16.35 -5.78
CA GLU A 163 -5.43 -16.43 -4.42
C GLU A 163 -5.07 -15.04 -3.93
N LEU A 164 -5.30 -14.83 -2.64
CA LEU A 164 -4.91 -13.61 -2.01
C LEU A 164 -3.40 -13.58 -1.81
N GLY A 165 -2.80 -12.50 -2.28
CA GLY A 165 -1.38 -12.24 -2.22
C GLY A 165 -0.65 -12.53 -3.52
N VAL A 166 0.48 -11.85 -3.71
CA VAL A 166 1.39 -12.06 -4.85
C VAL A 166 2.82 -12.11 -4.35
N ALA A 167 3.61 -13.07 -4.82
CA ALA A 167 5.01 -13.19 -4.46
C ALA A 167 5.78 -11.92 -4.87
N LEU A 168 6.59 -11.37 -3.95
CA LEU A 168 7.33 -10.12 -4.21
C LEU A 168 8.29 -10.23 -5.40
N GLU A 169 8.89 -11.42 -5.59
CA GLU A 169 9.75 -11.71 -6.73
C GLU A 169 8.98 -11.67 -8.06
N GLU A 170 7.75 -12.19 -8.08
CA GLU A 170 6.89 -12.19 -9.27
C GLU A 170 6.45 -10.78 -9.65
N ILE A 171 6.10 -9.95 -8.65
CA ILE A 171 5.77 -8.54 -8.86
C ILE A 171 6.91 -7.80 -9.58
N LEU A 172 8.16 -8.04 -9.17
CA LEU A 172 9.32 -7.36 -9.77
C LEU A 172 9.65 -7.86 -11.17
N LYS A 173 9.47 -9.16 -11.43
CA LYS A 173 9.69 -9.76 -12.76
C LYS A 173 8.60 -9.36 -13.74
N ASN A 174 7.34 -9.41 -13.33
CA ASN A 174 6.21 -9.20 -14.22
C ASN A 174 4.97 -8.71 -13.46
N SER A 175 4.66 -7.42 -13.57
CA SER A 175 3.46 -6.83 -12.95
C SER A 175 2.13 -7.29 -13.56
N ARG A 176 2.15 -8.11 -14.62
CA ARG A 176 0.94 -8.74 -15.19
C ARG A 176 0.42 -9.90 -14.34
N CYS A 177 1.02 -10.22 -13.21
CA CYS A 177 0.50 -11.25 -12.31
C CYS A 177 -0.60 -10.73 -11.37
N LEU A 178 -0.92 -9.43 -11.39
CA LEU A 178 -1.82 -8.79 -10.44
C LEU A 178 -3.22 -8.56 -11.03
N SER A 179 -4.26 -8.94 -10.30
CA SER A 179 -5.64 -8.56 -10.61
C SER A 179 -5.86 -7.06 -10.43
N ASP A 180 -6.68 -6.46 -11.30
CA ASP A 180 -7.05 -5.03 -11.26
C ASP A 180 -5.83 -4.11 -11.27
N ARG A 181 -4.80 -4.52 -12.03
CA ARG A 181 -3.48 -3.87 -12.02
C ARG A 181 -3.50 -2.40 -12.44
N ASP A 182 -4.46 -2.04 -13.29
CA ASP A 182 -4.59 -0.73 -13.90
C ASP A 182 -5.52 0.19 -13.09
N ASP A 183 -6.13 -0.34 -12.01
CA ASP A 183 -6.97 0.44 -11.12
C ASP A 183 -6.15 1.55 -10.43
N PRO A 184 -6.64 2.79 -10.45
CA PRO A 184 -6.02 3.89 -9.73
C PRO A 184 -6.16 3.67 -8.23
N VAL A 185 -5.09 3.92 -7.49
CA VAL A 185 -5.07 3.90 -6.03
C VAL A 185 -4.61 5.26 -5.51
N PHE A 186 -5.07 5.62 -4.31
CA PHE A 186 -4.84 6.94 -3.68
C PHE A 186 -5.42 8.13 -4.46
N GLU A 187 -6.58 7.96 -5.09
CA GLU A 187 -7.31 9.09 -5.67
C GLU A 187 -7.62 10.15 -4.60
N GLY A 188 -7.33 11.42 -4.90
CA GLY A 188 -7.46 12.51 -3.92
C GLY A 188 -6.42 12.50 -2.79
N GLY A 189 -5.50 11.54 -2.76
CA GLY A 189 -4.46 11.41 -1.74
C GLY A 189 -3.36 12.48 -1.81
N GLY A 190 -2.61 12.59 -0.72
CA GLY A 190 -1.38 13.39 -0.65
C GLY A 190 -0.33 12.87 -1.63
N GLN A 191 0.68 13.69 -1.96
CA GLN A 191 1.71 13.38 -2.98
C GLN A 191 2.60 12.18 -2.62
N PHE A 192 2.75 11.93 -1.32
CA PHE A 192 3.57 10.86 -0.76
C PHE A 192 2.81 10.16 0.36
N ILE A 193 3.10 8.88 0.53
CA ILE A 193 2.73 8.10 1.72
C ILE A 193 4.00 7.61 2.41
N SER A 194 3.90 7.32 3.70
CA SER A 194 4.94 6.68 4.48
C SER A 194 4.62 5.21 4.66
N VAL A 195 5.40 4.33 4.04
CA VAL A 195 5.31 2.88 4.24
C VAL A 195 6.04 2.52 5.53
N ARG A 196 5.35 1.87 6.47
CA ARG A 196 5.88 1.41 7.76
C ARG A 196 6.11 -0.09 7.72
N LEU A 197 7.27 -0.56 8.18
CA LEU A 197 7.57 -1.98 8.40
C LEU A 197 7.98 -2.16 9.85
N GLU A 198 7.17 -2.92 10.58
CA GLU A 198 7.37 -3.26 11.99
C GLU A 198 7.73 -4.75 12.08
N TRP A 199 8.93 -5.10 11.59
CA TRP A 199 9.36 -6.49 11.49
C TRP A 199 9.80 -7.05 12.84
N PRO A 200 9.38 -8.26 13.25
CA PRO A 200 9.75 -8.83 14.54
C PRO A 200 11.26 -8.90 14.77
N GLY A 201 11.72 -8.24 15.83
CA GLY A 201 13.11 -8.25 16.27
C GLY A 201 14.07 -7.38 15.46
N TYR A 202 13.54 -6.47 14.66
CA TYR A 202 14.29 -5.39 14.03
C TYR A 202 13.67 -4.03 14.38
N PRO A 203 14.47 -2.95 14.39
CA PRO A 203 13.94 -1.61 14.61
C PRO A 203 12.88 -1.22 13.58
N PRO A 204 11.90 -0.37 13.96
CA PRO A 204 10.91 0.19 13.03
C PRO A 204 11.57 0.82 11.82
N TRP A 205 11.05 0.53 10.63
CA TRP A 205 11.58 1.06 9.37
C TRP A 205 10.50 1.77 8.57
N SER A 206 10.87 2.91 7.97
CA SER A 206 9.95 3.75 7.21
C SER A 206 10.51 4.13 5.85
N TYR A 207 9.64 4.20 4.84
CA TYR A 207 9.99 4.60 3.49
C TYR A 207 8.92 5.46 2.83
N GLN A 208 9.31 6.57 2.21
CA GLN A 208 8.35 7.41 1.49
C GLN A 208 8.12 6.90 0.07
N LEU A 209 6.86 6.67 -0.29
CA LEU A 209 6.45 6.32 -1.64
C LEU A 209 5.65 7.44 -2.29
N PRO A 210 6.00 7.87 -3.52
CA PRO A 210 5.15 8.79 -4.28
C PRO A 210 3.86 8.09 -4.70
N THR A 211 2.73 8.78 -4.54
CA THR A 211 1.38 8.30 -4.88
C THR A 211 0.91 8.74 -6.26
N ARG A 212 1.66 9.65 -6.91
CA ARG A 212 1.34 10.17 -8.24
C ARG A 212 2.32 9.65 -9.27
N ASP A 213 1.80 9.36 -10.45
CA ASP A 213 2.61 8.97 -11.58
C ASP A 213 3.39 10.17 -12.11
N CYS A 214 4.69 10.02 -12.34
CA CYS A 214 5.58 11.09 -12.82
C CYS A 214 5.46 11.35 -14.34
N ARG A 215 4.41 10.81 -14.99
CA ARG A 215 4.18 10.99 -16.43
C ARG A 215 3.72 12.41 -16.76
N LYS A 216 3.80 12.75 -18.04
CA LYS A 216 3.38 14.06 -18.60
C LYS A 216 1.94 14.42 -18.22
N ILE A 217 1.06 13.43 -18.15
CA ILE A 217 -0.27 13.55 -17.55
C ILE A 217 -0.19 12.94 -16.15
N ARG A 218 -0.27 13.79 -15.12
CA ARG A 218 -0.21 13.36 -13.72
C ARG A 218 -1.52 12.65 -13.35
N GLY A 219 -1.46 11.33 -13.24
CA GLY A 219 -2.55 10.50 -12.73
C GLY A 219 -2.24 9.94 -11.33
N PRO A 220 -3.26 9.42 -10.63
CA PRO A 220 -3.06 8.52 -9.49
C PRO A 220 -2.16 7.35 -9.89
N ILE A 221 -1.37 6.84 -8.94
CA ILE A 221 -0.58 5.63 -9.18
C ILE A 221 -1.51 4.44 -9.39
N THR A 222 -1.19 3.55 -10.33
CA THR A 222 -1.95 2.31 -10.53
C THR A 222 -1.53 1.25 -9.52
N LYS A 223 -2.41 0.30 -9.24
CA LYS A 223 -2.16 -0.82 -8.31
C LYS A 223 -0.89 -1.61 -8.66
N ALA A 224 -0.63 -1.90 -9.94
CA ALA A 224 0.62 -2.56 -10.36
C ALA A 224 1.88 -1.73 -10.09
N LYS A 225 1.82 -0.41 -10.31
CA LYS A 225 2.96 0.47 -10.03
C LYS A 225 3.21 0.58 -8.53
N LEU A 226 2.15 0.66 -7.73
CA LEU A 226 2.24 0.61 -6.28
C LEU A 226 2.88 -0.71 -5.81
N ALA A 227 2.37 -1.85 -6.26
CA ALA A 227 2.91 -3.17 -5.92
C ALA A 227 4.41 -3.27 -6.24
N LYS A 228 4.82 -2.81 -7.43
CA LYS A 228 6.23 -2.80 -7.83
C LYS A 228 7.09 -1.92 -6.93
N LYS A 229 6.62 -0.71 -6.59
CA LYS A 229 7.32 0.19 -5.65
C LYS A 229 7.43 -0.42 -4.26
N LEU A 230 6.38 -1.05 -3.75
CA LEU A 230 6.39 -1.77 -2.47
C LEU A 230 7.39 -2.92 -2.49
N ALA A 231 7.40 -3.75 -3.54
CA ALA A 231 8.33 -4.85 -3.66
C ALA A 231 9.80 -4.37 -3.69
N THR A 232 10.11 -3.28 -4.40
CA THR A 232 11.44 -2.66 -4.39
C THR A 232 11.81 -2.13 -3.00
N CYS A 233 10.86 -1.45 -2.34
CA CYS A 233 11.02 -0.92 -0.98
C CYS A 233 11.30 -2.03 0.04
N ILE A 234 10.52 -3.11 0.02
CA ILE A 234 10.71 -4.28 0.89
C ILE A 234 12.04 -4.98 0.58
N ARG A 235 12.44 -5.09 -0.69
CA ARG A 235 13.76 -5.63 -1.06
C ARG A 235 14.88 -4.85 -0.36
N LYS A 236 14.87 -3.52 -0.44
CA LYS A 236 15.84 -2.66 0.23
C LYS A 236 15.85 -2.90 1.75
N PHE A 237 14.67 -3.06 2.35
CA PHE A 237 14.54 -3.40 3.77
C PHE A 237 15.21 -4.75 4.09
N ILE A 238 14.90 -5.81 3.34
CA ILE A 238 15.49 -7.15 3.54
C ILE A 238 17.01 -7.11 3.40
N GLU A 239 17.52 -6.46 2.34
CA GLU A 239 18.97 -6.30 2.12
C GLU A 239 19.65 -5.55 3.26
N LYS A 240 19.03 -4.45 3.73
CA LYS A 240 19.52 -3.70 4.89
C LYS A 240 19.50 -4.54 6.15
N MET A 241 18.39 -5.21 6.47
CA MET A 241 18.26 -5.95 7.73
C MET A 241 19.04 -7.28 7.75
N ALA A 242 19.39 -7.82 6.59
CA ALA A 242 20.23 -9.03 6.49
C ALA A 242 21.62 -8.86 7.11
N ILE A 243 22.14 -7.62 7.19
CA ILE A 243 23.42 -7.31 7.86
C ILE A 243 23.23 -6.82 9.31
N HIS A 244 22.01 -6.51 9.73
CA HIS A 244 21.74 -6.03 11.08
C HIS A 244 21.51 -7.22 12.03
N ARG A 245 21.98 -7.08 13.27
CA ARG A 245 21.72 -8.04 14.33
C ARG A 245 20.29 -7.82 14.84
N MET A 246 19.55 -8.93 15.03
CA MET A 246 18.26 -8.89 15.71
C MET A 246 18.42 -8.48 17.18
N GLU A 247 17.35 -7.93 17.75
CA GLU A 247 17.24 -7.70 19.19
C GLU A 247 17.39 -9.02 19.98
N ALA A 248 17.95 -8.94 21.19
CA ALA A 248 18.38 -10.11 21.95
C ALA A 248 17.25 -11.08 22.31
N ASP A 249 16.06 -10.55 22.61
CA ASP A 249 14.91 -11.33 23.10
C ASP A 249 13.91 -11.68 21.99
N SER A 250 14.31 -11.53 20.73
CA SER A 250 13.44 -11.75 19.58
C SER A 250 13.47 -13.19 19.09
N ASP A 251 12.32 -13.68 18.62
CA ASP A 251 12.19 -15.02 18.06
C ASP A 251 13.04 -15.19 16.78
N PRO A 252 14.06 -16.07 16.79
CA PRO A 252 14.93 -16.30 15.64
C PRO A 252 14.21 -16.78 14.37
N MET A 253 12.97 -17.27 14.47
CA MET A 253 12.21 -17.70 13.29
C MET A 253 11.94 -16.54 12.31
N TRP A 254 11.91 -15.30 12.81
CA TRP A 254 11.70 -14.10 11.99
C TRP A 254 13.01 -13.47 11.50
N ARG A 255 14.14 -14.15 11.69
CA ARG A 255 15.45 -13.65 11.24
C ARG A 255 15.50 -13.45 9.73
N ILE A 256 16.00 -12.29 9.32
CA ILE A 256 16.33 -12.00 7.93
C ILE A 256 17.80 -12.37 7.73
N SER A 257 18.07 -13.38 6.89
CA SER A 257 19.44 -13.75 6.51
C SER A 257 19.41 -14.73 5.32
N PRO A 258 20.54 -14.97 4.63
CA PRO A 258 20.61 -15.94 3.53
C PRO A 258 20.26 -17.40 3.89
N ARG A 259 20.17 -17.74 5.19
CA ARG A 259 19.77 -19.07 5.68
C ARG A 259 18.38 -19.11 6.33
N HIS A 260 17.76 -17.94 6.51
CA HIS A 260 16.44 -17.80 7.13
C HIS A 260 15.51 -17.15 6.11
N ILE A 261 14.71 -16.15 6.50
CA ILE A 261 13.76 -15.49 5.60
C ILE A 261 14.52 -14.65 4.58
N LYS A 262 14.22 -14.88 3.30
CA LYS A 262 14.71 -14.10 2.17
C LYS A 262 13.59 -13.33 1.50
N PHE A 263 13.96 -12.47 0.55
CA PHE A 263 13.00 -11.72 -0.25
C PHE A 263 12.08 -12.64 -1.07
N GLU A 264 12.60 -13.76 -1.59
CA GLU A 264 11.86 -14.71 -2.41
C GLU A 264 10.80 -15.51 -1.63
N ASP A 265 10.94 -15.53 -0.30
CA ASP A 265 10.02 -16.22 0.60
C ASP A 265 8.78 -15.37 0.92
N LEU A 266 8.69 -14.13 0.43
CA LEU A 266 7.65 -13.17 0.81
C LEU A 266 6.54 -13.03 -0.23
N ILE A 267 5.31 -13.01 0.30
CA ILE A 267 4.07 -12.74 -0.42
C ILE A 267 3.50 -11.43 0.14
N LEU A 268 3.18 -10.49 -0.76
CA LEU A 268 2.46 -9.26 -0.44
C LEU A 268 0.96 -9.52 -0.50
N ILE A 269 0.28 -9.44 0.65
CA ILE A 269 -1.17 -9.68 0.76
C ILE A 269 -1.95 -8.38 0.55
N SER A 270 -1.63 -7.36 1.35
CA SER A 270 -2.39 -6.11 1.37
C SER A 270 -1.54 -4.93 1.84
N LEU A 271 -2.04 -3.72 1.65
CA LEU A 271 -1.51 -2.49 2.23
C LEU A 271 -2.61 -1.83 3.07
N ILE A 272 -2.36 -1.68 4.37
CA ILE A 272 -3.34 -1.23 5.37
C ILE A 272 -3.10 0.26 5.68
N HIS A 273 -4.15 1.09 5.71
CA HIS A 273 -4.06 2.50 6.09
C HIS A 273 -4.09 2.60 7.62
N VAL A 274 -2.93 2.77 8.26
CA VAL A 274 -2.79 2.68 9.73
C VAL A 274 -2.92 4.03 10.43
N SER A 275 -2.57 5.11 9.74
CA SER A 275 -2.80 6.49 10.18
C SER A 275 -2.79 7.39 8.95
N GLN A 276 -3.26 8.63 9.06
CA GLN A 276 -3.25 9.57 7.94
C GLN A 276 -1.86 9.66 7.29
N GLY A 277 -1.77 9.23 6.04
CA GLY A 277 -0.52 9.24 5.26
C GLY A 277 0.48 8.14 5.62
N SER A 278 0.21 7.27 6.60
CA SER A 278 1.03 6.09 6.91
C SER A 278 0.31 4.80 6.52
N TRP A 279 1.03 3.92 5.85
CA TRP A 279 0.51 2.67 5.33
C TRP A 279 1.44 1.51 5.70
N GLN A 280 0.89 0.36 6.02
CA GLN A 280 1.65 -0.80 6.47
C GLN A 280 1.35 -2.02 5.60
N PRO A 281 2.35 -2.66 4.98
CA PRO A 281 2.12 -3.83 4.15
C PRO A 281 1.96 -5.08 5.02
N LYS A 282 0.92 -5.87 4.73
CA LYS A 282 0.72 -7.19 5.30
C LYS A 282 1.47 -8.21 4.46
N LEU A 283 2.38 -8.94 5.10
CA LEU A 283 3.28 -9.90 4.45
C LEU A 283 3.06 -11.31 4.99
N GLN A 284 3.26 -12.28 4.12
CA GLN A 284 3.14 -13.71 4.43
C GLN A 284 4.31 -14.49 3.87
N LEU A 285 4.69 -15.56 4.58
CA LEU A 285 5.71 -16.49 4.11
C LEU A 285 5.12 -17.48 3.10
N ARG A 286 5.77 -17.61 1.94
CA ARG A 286 5.42 -18.57 0.88
C ARG A 286 5.61 -20.02 1.34
N ARG A 287 6.65 -20.27 2.15
CA ARG A 287 6.96 -21.58 2.68
C ARG A 287 6.44 -21.65 4.11
N GLN A 288 5.65 -22.67 4.43
CA GLN A 288 5.46 -23.06 5.83
C GLN A 288 6.84 -23.36 6.42
N MET A 289 7.24 -22.63 7.45
CA MET A 289 8.45 -22.93 8.21
C MET A 289 8.29 -24.33 8.82
N ARG A 290 8.82 -25.35 8.12
CA ARG A 290 8.91 -26.73 8.62
C ARG A 290 9.85 -26.72 9.82
N GLY A 291 9.32 -26.47 11.00
CA GLY A 291 10.14 -26.38 12.21
C GLY A 291 9.37 -26.30 13.52
N ALA A 292 8.12 -25.83 13.52
CA ALA A 292 7.34 -25.69 14.75
C ALA A 292 6.39 -26.87 15.05
N SER A 293 6.57 -28.03 14.40
CA SER A 293 5.91 -29.26 14.88
C SER A 293 6.66 -29.78 16.10
N SER A 294 6.18 -29.35 17.26
CA SER A 294 6.08 -30.13 18.50
C SER A 294 7.16 -31.19 18.70
N ARG A 295 8.28 -30.80 19.30
CA ARG A 295 8.96 -31.69 20.24
C ARG A 295 8.24 -31.52 21.58
N ALA A 296 7.18 -32.31 21.77
CA ALA A 296 6.63 -32.65 23.08
C ALA A 296 7.33 -33.92 23.58
#